data_AF-E9AER8-F1
#
_entry.id   AF-E9AER8-F1
#
_cell.length_a   1.000
_cell.length_b   1.000
_cell.length_c   1.000
_cell.angle_alpha   90.00
_cell.angle_beta   90.00
_cell.angle_gamma   90.00
#
_symmetry.space_group_name_H-M   'P 1'
#
loop_
_entity.id
_entity.type
_entity.pdbx_description
1 polymer ?
#
loop_
_entity_poly.entity_id
_entity_poly.type
_entity_poly.pdbx_seq_one_letter_code
_entity_poly.pdbx_strand_id
1 'polypeptide(L)'
;MAVRHQHATAADEAAASSISASASSPSISSSSGNLGGDDGVRIDPRRLPSTIPGMTQEELAARIVRYHSQQSKLAQEMSEKALAHDVELMRRSLSPSSFAEYMARLEKEQQAAVKEEAKMAAMSPVELHQYRQRKRRQAVRYEWYKTFLVLVAIAGSIAFLFSLFIFFK
;
A
#
# COMPACT_ATOMS: atom_id res chain seq x y z
N MET A 1 -59.04 -4.93 17.95
CA MET A 1 -59.49 -6.29 17.59
C MET A 1 -59.66 -6.38 16.07
N ALA A 2 -59.16 -7.47 15.48
CA ALA A 2 -59.52 -8.09 14.19
C ALA A 2 -59.34 -7.33 12.86
N VAL A 3 -58.18 -7.60 12.23
CA VAL A 3 -57.88 -8.03 10.84
C VAL A 3 -58.98 -7.93 9.76
N ARG A 4 -58.60 -7.38 8.59
CA ARG A 4 -59.22 -7.60 7.25
C ARG A 4 -58.07 -7.70 6.23
N HIS A 5 -57.63 -8.88 5.82
CA HIS A 5 -58.05 -9.69 4.66
C HIS A 5 -58.06 -8.97 3.31
N GLN A 6 -57.23 -9.47 2.37
CA GLN A 6 -57.55 -9.98 1.02
C GLN A 6 -56.24 -9.99 0.20
N HIS A 7 -55.55 -11.11 -0.09
CA HIS A 7 -55.86 -12.30 -0.91
C HIS A 7 -56.05 -12.05 -2.42
N ALA A 8 -55.20 -12.77 -3.16
CA ALA A 8 -55.42 -13.43 -4.46
C ALA A 8 -55.05 -12.71 -5.76
N THR A 9 -54.11 -13.38 -6.41
CA THR A 9 -53.46 -13.27 -7.72
C THR A 9 -54.26 -13.92 -8.86
N ALA A 10 -54.01 -13.45 -10.11
CA ALA A 10 -53.95 -14.16 -11.41
C ALA A 10 -54.53 -13.24 -12.52
N ALA A 11 -54.07 -13.16 -13.77
CA ALA A 11 -52.95 -13.68 -14.56
C ALA A 11 -53.06 -13.04 -15.96
N ASP A 12 -51.91 -12.86 -16.65
CA ASP A 12 -51.71 -12.73 -18.11
C ASP A 12 -52.28 -11.48 -18.84
N GLU A 13 -51.65 -10.86 -19.84
CA GLU A 13 -50.51 -11.18 -20.70
C GLU A 13 -49.98 -9.90 -21.39
N ALA A 14 -48.76 -9.96 -21.93
CA ALA A 14 -48.19 -9.14 -23.01
C ALA A 14 -47.84 -7.65 -22.76
N ALA A 15 -46.54 -7.37 -22.66
CA ALA A 15 -45.74 -6.76 -23.75
C ALA A 15 -44.47 -6.05 -23.23
N ALA A 16 -43.36 -6.34 -23.91
CA ALA A 16 -42.21 -5.47 -24.17
C ALA A 16 -41.31 -5.02 -23.01
N SER A 17 -40.07 -5.52 -23.09
CA SER A 17 -38.84 -4.72 -23.10
C SER A 17 -38.50 -3.90 -21.85
N SER A 18 -37.56 -4.43 -21.06
CA SER A 18 -36.43 -3.62 -20.62
C SER A 18 -35.28 -4.52 -20.16
N ILE A 19 -34.30 -4.66 -21.04
CA ILE A 19 -32.92 -4.97 -20.72
C ILE A 19 -32.46 -3.96 -19.66
N SER A 20 -31.93 -4.43 -18.53
CA SER A 20 -31.10 -3.58 -17.69
C SER A 20 -29.98 -4.37 -17.05
N ALA A 21 -28.89 -4.40 -17.81
CA ALA A 21 -27.50 -4.30 -17.38
C ALA A 21 -27.14 -4.93 -16.02
N SER A 22 -26.66 -6.17 -16.08
CA SER A 22 -25.69 -6.68 -15.12
C SER A 22 -24.43 -5.81 -15.19
N ALA A 23 -24.28 -4.90 -14.23
CA ALA A 23 -23.05 -4.15 -14.03
C ALA A 23 -21.96 -5.09 -13.53
N SER A 24 -21.24 -5.72 -14.46
CA SER A 24 -19.97 -6.38 -14.18
C SER A 24 -18.91 -5.30 -13.98
N SER A 25 -18.74 -4.87 -12.73
CA SER A 25 -17.61 -4.04 -12.34
C SER A 25 -16.30 -4.76 -12.71
N PRO A 26 -15.32 -4.09 -13.33
CA PRO A 26 -14.04 -4.70 -13.61
C PRO A 26 -13.33 -4.94 -12.27
N SER A 27 -13.22 -6.21 -11.88
CA SER A 27 -12.30 -6.62 -10.83
C SER A 27 -10.89 -6.34 -11.33
N ILE A 28 -10.34 -5.20 -10.92
CA ILE A 28 -8.90 -4.95 -10.94
C ILE A 28 -8.32 -5.96 -9.96
N SER A 29 -7.91 -7.12 -10.46
CA SER A 29 -7.14 -8.09 -9.69
C SER A 29 -5.76 -7.49 -9.45
N SER A 30 -5.66 -6.64 -8.44
CA SER A 30 -4.41 -6.25 -7.82
C SER A 30 -3.87 -7.47 -7.07
N SER A 31 -3.28 -8.39 -7.82
CA SER A 31 -2.46 -9.47 -7.29
C SER A 31 -1.20 -8.85 -6.67
N SER A 32 -1.30 -8.42 -5.41
CA SER A 32 -0.16 -8.04 -4.60
C SER A 32 0.58 -9.33 -4.19
N GLY A 33 1.53 -9.78 -5.02
CA GLY A 33 2.30 -10.98 -4.72
C GLY A 33 3.28 -11.38 -5.81
N ASN A 34 4.42 -10.69 -5.89
CA ASN A 34 5.74 -11.21 -6.30
C ASN A 34 6.71 -10.01 -6.26
N LEU A 35 7.70 -9.92 -5.39
CA LEU A 35 8.96 -10.70 -5.39
C LEU A 35 9.53 -10.87 -6.81
N GLY A 36 10.26 -9.86 -7.27
CA GLY A 36 11.43 -10.04 -8.13
C GLY A 36 11.22 -10.60 -9.53
N GLY A 37 10.11 -10.30 -10.19
CA GLY A 37 9.91 -10.57 -11.61
C GLY A 37 9.79 -9.28 -12.39
N ASP A 38 10.59 -9.14 -13.45
CA ASP A 38 10.37 -8.20 -14.56
C ASP A 38 9.08 -8.60 -15.31
N ASP A 39 7.94 -8.57 -14.61
CA ASP A 39 6.63 -8.71 -15.20
C ASP A 39 6.24 -7.34 -15.73
N GLY A 40 6.85 -6.97 -16.86
CA GLY A 40 6.49 -5.79 -17.62
C GLY A 40 4.98 -5.71 -17.79
N VAL A 41 4.43 -4.50 -17.78
CA VAL A 41 2.99 -4.24 -17.93
C VAL A 41 2.48 -4.95 -19.18
N ARG A 42 1.67 -6.01 -19.00
CA ARG A 42 0.99 -6.75 -20.09
C ARG A 42 -0.47 -6.38 -20.08
N ILE A 43 -0.94 -5.84 -21.19
CA ILE A 43 -2.32 -5.37 -21.34
C ILE A 43 -3.02 -6.26 -22.35
N ASP A 44 -4.16 -6.83 -21.95
CA ASP A 44 -5.01 -7.62 -22.83
C ASP A 44 -5.81 -6.67 -23.75
N PRO A 45 -5.58 -6.69 -25.08
CA PRO A 45 -6.26 -5.79 -26.00
C PRO A 45 -7.78 -5.99 -26.02
N ARG A 46 -8.28 -7.20 -25.69
CA ARG A 46 -9.72 -7.51 -25.66
C ARG A 46 -10.47 -6.76 -24.56
N ARG A 47 -9.76 -6.26 -23.56
CA ARG A 47 -10.31 -5.47 -22.45
C ARG A 47 -10.25 -3.97 -22.69
N LEU A 48 -9.63 -3.53 -23.80
CA LEU A 48 -9.50 -2.13 -24.14
C LEU A 48 -10.71 -1.62 -24.94
N PRO A 49 -11.14 -0.38 -24.70
CA PRO A 49 -12.24 0.20 -25.45
C PRO A 49 -11.86 0.38 -26.93
N SER A 50 -12.78 0.02 -27.84
CA SER A 50 -12.66 0.25 -29.29
C SER A 50 -13.08 1.66 -29.73
N THR A 51 -13.24 2.58 -28.77
CA THR A 51 -13.86 3.88 -28.98
C THR A 51 -12.94 4.93 -29.61
N ILE A 52 -11.68 4.59 -29.90
CA ILE A 52 -10.72 5.51 -30.54
C ILE A 52 -10.80 5.29 -32.06
N PRO A 53 -11.44 6.19 -32.83
CA PRO A 53 -11.52 6.06 -34.27
C PRO A 53 -10.13 6.13 -34.90
N GLY A 54 -9.83 5.20 -35.81
CA GLY A 54 -8.58 5.15 -36.57
C GLY A 54 -7.42 4.39 -35.91
N MET A 55 -7.65 3.71 -34.77
CA MET A 55 -6.61 2.96 -34.05
C MET A 55 -7.14 1.60 -33.59
N THR A 56 -6.39 0.52 -33.82
CA THR A 56 -6.84 -0.82 -33.39
C THR A 56 -6.59 -1.06 -31.90
N GLN A 57 -7.32 -2.02 -31.31
CA GLN A 57 -7.14 -2.37 -29.89
C GLN A 57 -5.73 -2.89 -29.59
N GLU A 58 -5.12 -3.60 -30.54
CA GLU A 58 -3.75 -4.10 -30.45
C GLU A 58 -2.74 -2.95 -30.46
N GLU A 59 -2.95 -1.96 -31.32
CA GLU A 59 -2.12 -0.76 -31.39
C GLU A 59 -2.24 0.07 -30.10
N LEU A 60 -3.44 0.12 -29.51
CA LEU A 60 -3.69 0.78 -28.23
C LEU A 60 -2.99 0.07 -27.08
N ALA A 61 -3.09 -1.25 -27.00
CA ALA A 61 -2.36 -2.04 -26.01
C ALA A 61 -0.85 -1.79 -26.13
N ALA A 62 -0.30 -1.88 -27.35
CA ALA A 62 1.13 -1.65 -27.60
C ALA A 62 1.56 -0.25 -27.19
N ARG A 63 0.74 0.78 -27.46
CA ARG A 63 1.04 2.16 -27.09
C ARG A 63 1.04 2.38 -25.58
N ILE A 64 0.08 1.78 -24.86
CA ILE A 64 0.01 1.90 -23.41
C ILE A 64 1.21 1.20 -22.76
N VAL A 65 1.60 0.01 -23.24
CA VAL A 65 2.81 -0.69 -22.76
C VAL A 65 4.08 0.14 -23.03
N ARG A 66 4.21 0.74 -24.23
CA ARG A 66 5.33 1.65 -24.53
C ARG A 66 5.35 2.86 -23.61
N TYR A 67 4.20 3.46 -23.33
CA TYR A 67 4.11 4.59 -22.43
C TYR A 67 4.51 4.22 -21.00
N HIS A 68 4.01 3.11 -20.45
CA HIS A 68 4.37 2.67 -19.11
C HIS A 68 5.84 2.29 -19.00
N SER A 69 6.40 1.61 -20.01
CA SER A 69 7.83 1.28 -20.01
C SER A 69 8.72 2.52 -20.16
N GLN A 70 8.29 3.53 -20.90
CA GLN A 70 9.00 4.81 -20.97
C GLN A 70 8.90 5.56 -19.64
N GLN A 71 7.73 5.58 -19.01
CA GLN A 71 7.55 6.20 -17.69
C GLN A 71 8.34 5.48 -16.60
N SER A 72 8.38 4.16 -16.60
CA SER A 72 9.15 3.40 -15.60
C SER A 72 10.64 3.67 -15.76
N LYS A 73 11.15 3.71 -17.01
CA LYS A 73 12.53 4.10 -17.30
C LYS A 73 12.84 5.51 -16.82
N LEU A 74 11.99 6.49 -17.13
CA LEU A 74 12.18 7.87 -16.67
C LEU A 74 12.12 7.97 -15.15
N ALA A 75 11.19 7.27 -14.50
CA ALA A 75 11.09 7.24 -13.05
C ALA A 75 12.32 6.60 -12.41
N GLN A 76 12.87 5.54 -13.00
CA GLN A 76 14.10 4.89 -12.57
C GLN A 76 15.31 5.82 -12.74
N GLU A 77 15.46 6.48 -13.88
CA GLU A 77 16.56 7.43 -14.09
C GLU A 77 16.49 8.61 -13.11
N MET A 78 15.28 9.12 -12.83
CA MET A 78 15.08 10.20 -11.88
C MET A 78 15.36 9.75 -10.44
N SER A 79 14.96 8.53 -10.07
CA SER A 79 15.23 7.99 -8.73
C SER A 79 16.71 7.70 -8.54
N GLU A 80 17.40 7.16 -9.54
CA GLU A 80 18.85 6.93 -9.51
C GLU A 80 19.62 8.25 -9.39
N LYS A 81 19.24 9.28 -10.15
CA LYS A 81 19.83 10.62 -10.04
C LYS A 81 19.59 11.26 -8.68
N ALA A 82 18.37 11.16 -8.15
CA ALA A 82 18.03 11.68 -6.82
C ALA A 82 18.83 10.96 -5.72
N LEU A 83 18.93 9.63 -5.79
CA LEU A 83 19.70 8.83 -4.85
C LEU A 83 21.18 9.19 -4.91
N ALA A 84 21.77 9.30 -6.11
CA ALA A 84 23.16 9.69 -6.27
C ALA A 84 23.44 11.08 -5.70
N HIS A 85 22.53 12.03 -5.94
CA HIS A 85 22.60 13.38 -5.39
C HIS A 85 22.54 13.35 -3.85
N ASP A 86 21.60 12.59 -3.26
CA ASP A 86 21.46 12.50 -1.81
C ASP A 86 22.70 11.86 -1.16
N VAL A 87 23.25 10.80 -1.76
CA VAL A 87 24.50 10.19 -1.29
C VAL A 87 25.66 11.17 -1.37
N GLU A 88 25.75 11.96 -2.45
CA GLU A 88 26.77 13.00 -2.57
C GLU A 88 26.60 14.11 -1.53
N LEU A 89 25.36 14.53 -1.26
CA LEU A 89 25.04 15.51 -0.24
C LEU A 89 25.39 14.99 1.15
N MET A 90 25.10 13.74 1.45
CA MET A 90 25.53 13.07 2.68
C MET A 90 27.05 13.02 2.79
N ARG A 91 27.75 12.68 1.72
CA ARG A 91 29.22 12.66 1.69
C ARG A 91 29.86 14.02 1.93
N ARG A 92 29.20 15.10 1.49
CA ARG A 92 29.67 16.49 1.69
C ARG A 92 29.33 17.05 3.06
N SER A 93 28.20 16.64 3.64
CA SER A 93 27.70 17.16 4.92
C SER A 93 28.24 16.40 6.14
N LEU A 94 28.59 15.12 5.99
CA LEU A 94 29.09 14.27 7.06
C LEU A 94 30.61 14.18 7.06
N SER A 95 31.19 13.89 8.23
CA SER A 95 32.60 13.50 8.32
C SER A 95 32.80 12.12 7.66
N PRO A 96 33.98 11.84 7.09
CA PRO A 96 34.24 10.55 6.43
C PRO A 96 33.99 9.33 7.33
N SER A 97 34.27 9.44 8.64
CA SER A 97 34.02 8.36 9.61
C SER A 97 32.53 8.11 9.85
N SER A 98 31.74 9.17 10.06
CA SER A 98 30.29 9.05 10.28
C SER A 98 29.55 8.55 9.04
N PHE A 99 30.00 8.93 7.85
CA PHE A 99 29.48 8.38 6.59
C PHE A 99 29.78 6.89 6.45
N ALA A 100 31.01 6.45 6.75
CA ALA A 100 31.38 5.03 6.70
C ALA A 100 30.56 4.18 7.69
N GLU A 101 30.35 4.68 8.92
CA GLU A 101 29.49 4.02 9.91
C GLU A 101 28.03 3.93 9.44
N TYR A 102 27.51 5.00 8.84
CA TYR A 102 26.18 5.01 8.26
C TYR A 102 26.02 3.98 7.15
N MET A 103 26.96 3.92 6.20
CA MET A 103 26.94 2.94 5.10
C MET A 103 27.04 1.50 5.63
N ALA A 104 27.91 1.25 6.62
CA ALA A 104 28.02 -0.07 7.25
C ALA A 104 26.74 -0.48 8.00
N ARG A 105 26.02 0.50 8.58
CA ARG A 105 24.72 0.25 9.22
C ARG A 105 23.65 -0.10 8.18
N LEU A 106 23.58 0.65 7.07
CA LEU A 106 22.66 0.34 5.97
C LEU A 106 22.88 -1.07 5.43
N GLU A 107 24.14 -1.47 5.22
CA GLU A 107 24.46 -2.81 4.74
C GLU A 107 24.00 -3.89 5.72
N LYS A 108 24.23 -3.69 7.03
CA LYS A 108 23.74 -4.61 8.06
C LYS A 108 22.22 -4.72 8.09
N GLU A 109 21.52 -3.60 7.98
CA GLU A 109 20.05 -3.56 7.93
C GLU A 109 19.52 -4.27 6.67
N GLN A 110 20.16 -4.06 5.51
CA GLN A 110 19.81 -4.75 4.27
C GLN A 110 20.07 -6.26 4.36
N GLN A 111 21.22 -6.69 4.89
CA GLN A 111 21.51 -8.11 5.10
C GLN A 111 20.53 -8.74 6.10
N ALA A 112 20.13 -8.02 7.14
CA ALA A 112 19.11 -8.47 8.07
C ALA A 112 17.75 -8.61 7.38
N ALA A 113 17.35 -7.64 6.56
CA ALA A 113 16.12 -7.69 5.79
C ALA A 113 16.11 -8.89 4.82
N VAL A 114 17.18 -9.11 4.06
CA VAL A 114 17.30 -10.26 3.14
C VAL A 114 17.26 -11.59 3.91
N LYS A 115 17.91 -11.68 5.07
CA LYS A 115 17.85 -12.88 5.92
C LYS A 115 16.45 -13.11 6.46
N GLU A 116 15.75 -12.06 6.89
CA GLU A 116 14.37 -12.15 7.35
C GLU A 116 13.42 -12.52 6.20
N GLU A 117 13.60 -11.96 5.01
CA GLU A 117 12.85 -12.32 3.82
C GLU A 117 13.09 -13.77 3.40
N ALA A 118 14.34 -14.24 3.42
CA ALA A 118 14.68 -15.63 3.16
C ALA A 118 14.04 -16.58 4.19
N LYS A 119 14.05 -16.21 5.49
CA LYS A 119 13.34 -16.97 6.53
C LYS A 119 11.83 -16.98 6.29
N MET A 120 11.25 -15.87 5.87
CA MET A 120 9.82 -15.75 5.58
C MET A 120 9.43 -16.51 4.30
N ALA A 121 10.31 -16.57 3.30
CA ALA A 121 10.13 -17.36 2.09
C ALA A 121 10.32 -18.87 2.33
N ALA A 122 11.19 -19.24 3.28
CA ALA A 122 11.38 -20.62 3.72
C ALA A 122 10.29 -21.10 4.70
N MET A 123 9.56 -20.18 5.36
CA MET A 123 8.45 -20.52 6.26
C MET A 123 7.23 -21.01 5.48
N SER A 124 6.51 -21.97 6.07
CA SER A 124 5.25 -22.45 5.52
C SER A 124 4.20 -21.32 5.50
N PRO A 125 3.29 -21.26 4.50
CA PRO A 125 2.25 -20.23 4.41
C PRO A 125 1.42 -20.08 5.70
N VAL A 126 1.16 -21.18 6.41
CA VAL A 126 0.42 -21.19 7.67
C VAL A 126 1.19 -20.47 8.79
N GLU A 127 2.51 -20.68 8.85
CA GLU A 127 3.38 -20.07 9.86
C GLU A 127 3.54 -18.57 9.61
N LEU A 128 3.61 -18.16 8.34
CA LEU A 128 3.70 -16.77 7.93
C LEU A 128 2.48 -15.96 8.38
N HIS A 129 1.28 -16.52 8.27
CA HIS A 129 0.05 -15.89 8.76
C HIS A 129 0.05 -15.72 10.28
N GLN A 130 0.44 -16.75 11.03
CA GLN A 130 0.53 -16.66 12.50
C GLN A 130 1.57 -15.64 12.95
N TYR A 131 2.73 -15.61 12.27
CA TYR A 131 3.79 -14.64 12.53
C TYR A 131 3.31 -13.20 12.30
N ARG A 132 2.63 -12.94 11.17
CA ARG A 132 2.02 -11.62 10.88
C ARG A 132 0.98 -11.23 11.93
N GLN A 133 0.14 -12.17 12.36
CA GLN A 133 -0.89 -11.92 13.37
C GLN A 133 -0.27 -11.56 14.73
N ARG A 134 0.80 -12.27 15.15
CA ARG A 134 1.55 -11.96 16.38
C ARG A 134 2.23 -10.59 16.30
N LYS A 135 2.87 -10.26 15.18
CA LYS A 135 3.49 -8.94 14.96
C LYS A 135 2.49 -7.80 15.04
N ARG A 136 1.30 -7.94 14.43
CA ARG A 136 0.23 -6.93 14.52
C ARG A 136 -0.19 -6.65 15.96
N ARG A 137 -0.32 -7.69 16.79
CA ARG A 137 -0.67 -7.53 18.22
C ARG A 137 0.43 -6.80 19.00
N GLN A 138 1.70 -7.08 18.69
CA GLN A 138 2.83 -6.40 19.32
C GLN A 138 2.91 -4.92 18.90
N ALA A 139 2.67 -4.60 17.63
CA ALA A 139 2.64 -3.23 17.13
C ALA A 139 1.56 -2.39 17.85
N VAL A 140 0.34 -2.91 17.95
CA VAL A 140 -0.75 -2.24 18.67
C VAL A 140 -0.39 -2.01 20.14
N ARG A 141 0.19 -3.00 20.83
CA ARG A 141 0.64 -2.82 22.23
C ARG A 141 1.71 -1.75 22.36
N TYR A 142 2.66 -1.71 21.43
CA TYR A 142 3.73 -0.73 21.45
C TYR A 142 3.20 0.68 21.20
N GLU A 143 2.26 0.84 20.27
CA GLU A 143 1.58 2.11 20.03
C GLU A 143 0.78 2.57 21.26
N TRP A 144 0.03 1.68 21.92
CA TRP A 144 -0.67 1.98 23.16
C TRP A 144 0.27 2.37 24.30
N TYR A 145 1.42 1.70 24.42
CA TYR A 145 2.42 2.05 25.42
C TYR A 145 3.02 3.44 25.15
N LYS A 146 3.34 3.73 23.88
CA LYS A 146 3.86 5.04 23.46
C LYS A 146 2.86 6.16 23.74
N THR A 147 1.58 5.97 23.41
CA THR A 147 0.55 6.98 23.68
C THR A 147 0.33 7.18 25.18
N PHE A 148 0.34 6.11 25.97
CA PHE A 148 0.26 6.20 27.43
C PHE A 148 1.44 6.99 28.02
N LEU A 149 2.68 6.70 27.59
CA LEU A 149 3.87 7.43 28.03
C LEU A 149 3.76 8.93 27.73
N VAL A 150 3.28 9.29 26.54
CA VAL A 150 3.07 10.69 26.15
C VAL A 150 2.03 11.36 27.05
N LEU A 151 0.91 10.70 27.34
CA LEU A 151 -0.12 11.22 28.24
C LEU A 151 0.41 11.45 29.65
N VAL A 152 1.18 10.50 30.19
CA VAL A 152 1.81 10.63 31.51
C VAL A 152 2.80 11.80 31.53
N ALA A 153 3.61 11.96 30.48
CA ALA A 153 4.54 13.08 30.38
C ALA A 153 3.82 14.44 30.32
N ILE A 154 2.70 14.54 29.60
CA ILE A 154 1.88 15.75 29.52
C ILE A 154 1.22 16.06 30.87
N ALA A 155 0.61 15.06 31.51
CA ALA A 155 -0.01 15.25 32.82
C ALA A 155 1.03 15.66 33.88
N GLY A 156 2.21 15.02 33.86
CA GLY A 156 3.33 15.36 34.72
C GLY A 156 3.85 16.77 34.49
N SER A 157 3.97 17.22 33.23
CA SER A 157 4.43 18.58 32.93
C SER A 157 3.41 19.63 33.39
N ILE A 158 2.11 19.39 33.21
CA ILE A 158 1.04 20.27 33.70
C ILE A 158 1.08 20.36 35.24
N ALA A 159 1.13 19.22 35.92
CA ALA A 159 1.21 19.18 37.38
C ALA A 159 2.46 19.87 37.92
N PHE A 160 3.60 19.69 37.24
CA PHE A 160 4.85 20.36 37.57
C PHE A 160 4.76 21.89 37.41
N LEU A 161 4.16 22.37 36.31
CA LEU A 161 3.91 23.81 36.10
C LEU A 161 3.00 24.40 37.18
N PHE A 162 1.92 23.70 37.57
CA PHE A 162 1.07 24.12 38.67
C PHE A 162 1.82 24.17 40.00
N SER A 163 2.66 23.17 40.29
CA SER A 163 3.48 23.15 41.50
C SER A 163 4.43 24.34 41.57
N LEU A 164 5.12 24.66 40.47
CA LEU A 164 5.98 25.86 40.39
C LEU A 164 5.19 27.14 40.66
N PHE A 165 3.97 27.26 40.11
CA PHE A 165 3.13 28.44 40.29
C PHE A 165 2.65 28.61 41.75
N ILE A 166 2.48 27.52 42.49
CA ILE A 166 2.11 27.53 43.91
C ILE A 166 3.32 27.86 44.79
N PHE A 167 4.49 27.32 44.49
CA PHE A 167 5.70 27.48 45.31
C PHE A 167 6.47 28.78 45.09
N PHE A 168 6.37 29.40 43.90
CA PHE A 168 7.02 30.68 43.58
C PHE A 168 6.06 31.89 43.64
N LYS A 169 4.93 31.74 44.33
CA LYS A 169 3.96 32.81 44.62
C LYS A 169 4.13 33.38 46.02
#